data_AF-A0ABD5T163-F1
#
_entry.id   AF-A0ABD5T163-F1
#
_cell.length_a   1.000
_cell.length_b   1.000
_cell.length_c   1.000
_cell.angle_alpha   90.00
_cell.angle_beta   90.00
_cell.angle_gamma   90.00
#
_symmetry.space_group_name_H-M   'P 1'
#
loop_
_entity.id
_entity.type
_entity.pdbx_description
1 polymer ?
#
loop_
_entity_poly.entity_id
_entity_poly.type
_entity_poly.pdbx_seq_one_letter_code
_entity_poly.pdbx_strand_id
1 'polypeptide(L)' 'MPDPSSLRDSTQIVLPCHALDGLRDRIHERFTVTVVESNGCSRIIGSPVEIKAASDYLARNGVAVT' A
#
# COMPACT_ATOMS: atom_id res chain seq x y z
N MET A 1 -9.99 -3.53 23.01
CA MET A 1 -10.48 -3.05 21.70
C MET A 1 -9.26 -2.60 20.92
N PRO A 2 -9.04 -3.05 19.68
CA PRO A 2 -7.92 -2.54 18.89
C PRO A 2 -8.10 -1.04 18.67
N ASP A 3 -7.00 -0.29 18.71
CA ASP A 3 -7.03 1.13 18.40
C ASP A 3 -7.55 1.36 16.98
N PRO A 4 -8.44 2.34 16.75
CA PRO A 4 -8.99 2.61 15.42
C PRO A 4 -7.90 2.91 14.38
N SER A 5 -6.76 3.44 14.82
CA SER A 5 -5.57 3.62 13.97
C SER A 5 -5.01 2.29 13.46
N SER A 6 -4.93 1.26 14.30
CA SER A 6 -4.41 -0.06 13.89
C SER A 6 -5.31 -0.74 12.86
N LEU A 7 -6.63 -0.59 13.00
CA LEU A 7 -7.60 -1.06 12.00
C LEU A 7 -7.42 -0.32 10.68
N ARG A 8 -7.16 0.99 10.72
CA ARG A 8 -6.92 1.82 9.54
C ARG A 8 -5.63 1.41 8.83
N ASP A 9 -4.54 1.24 9.56
CA ASP A 9 -3.23 0.87 9.00
C ASP A 9 -3.26 -0.53 8.38
N SER A 10 -4.16 -1.40 8.85
CA SER A 10 -4.39 -2.69 8.20
C SER A 10 -5.08 -2.56 6.83
N THR A 11 -5.71 -1.43 6.52
CA THR A 11 -6.48 -1.21 5.27
C THR A 11 -5.79 -0.25 4.30
N GLN A 12 -4.62 0.29 4.66
CA GLN A 12 -3.90 1.21 3.81
C GLN A 12 -2.39 1.09 3.97
N ILE A 13 -1.65 1.44 2.91
CA ILE A 13 -0.21 1.68 2.94
C ILE A 13 0.02 3.11 2.46
N VAL A 14 0.86 3.88 3.15
CA VAL A 14 1.26 5.23 2.73
C VAL A 14 2.75 5.25 2.49
N LEU A 15 3.16 5.73 1.32
CA LEU A 15 4.56 5.76 0.90
C LEU A 15 4.81 6.93 -0.06
N PRO A 16 6.05 7.41 -0.23
CA PRO A 16 6.36 8.49 -1.18
C PRO A 16 6.01 8.10 -2.63
N CYS A 17 5.49 9.01 -3.46
CA CYS A 17 5.04 8.64 -4.82
C CYS A 17 6.12 7.91 -5.65
N HIS A 18 7.37 8.34 -5.55
CA HIS A 18 8.50 7.76 -6.29
C HIS A 18 8.76 6.28 -5.94
N ALA A 19 8.34 5.81 -4.76
CA ALA A 19 8.52 4.42 -4.37
C ALA A 19 7.54 3.46 -5.08
N LEU A 20 6.53 3.98 -5.80
CA LEU A 20 5.68 3.19 -6.69
C LEU A 20 6.04 3.28 -8.17
N ASP A 21 7.09 4.03 -8.53
CA ASP A 21 7.50 4.19 -9.92
C ASP A 21 7.86 2.82 -10.53
N GLY A 22 7.15 2.46 -11.61
CA GLY A 22 7.30 1.16 -12.28
C GLY A 22 6.64 -0.04 -11.57
N LEU A 23 6.08 0.14 -10.36
CA LEU A 23 5.35 -0.90 -9.63
C LEU A 23 3.83 -0.66 -9.60
N ARG A 24 3.38 0.57 -9.83
CA ARG A 24 1.96 0.95 -9.74
C ARG A 24 1.03 0.06 -10.57
N ASP A 25 1.35 -0.13 -11.85
CA ASP A 25 0.52 -0.93 -12.74
C ASP A 25 0.50 -2.42 -12.31
N ARG A 26 1.65 -2.95 -11.90
CA ARG A 26 1.76 -4.32 -11.39
C ARG A 26 0.95 -4.54 -10.11
N ILE A 27 0.86 -3.54 -9.25
CA ILE A 27 0.04 -3.61 -8.03
C ILE A 27 -1.44 -3.68 -8.41
N HIS A 28 -1.90 -2.86 -9.36
CA HIS A 28 -3.29 -2.89 -9.83
C HIS A 28 -3.65 -4.20 -10.56
N GLU A 29 -2.71 -4.80 -11.28
CA GLU A 29 -2.91 -6.09 -11.94
C GLU A 29 -2.95 -7.27 -10.96
N ARG A 30 -2.19 -7.18 -9.86
CA ARG A 30 -1.98 -8.30 -8.95
C ARG A 30 -2.89 -8.28 -7.72
N PHE A 31 -3.38 -7.11 -7.32
CA PHE A 31 -4.14 -6.91 -6.09
C PHE A 31 -5.38 -6.07 -6.34
N THR A 32 -6.45 -6.35 -5.59
CA THR A 32 -7.68 -5.55 -5.61
C THR A 32 -7.52 -4.35 -4.68
N VAL A 33 -6.76 -3.36 -5.15
CA VAL A 33 -6.43 -2.15 -4.38
C VAL A 33 -6.66 -0.89 -5.19
N THR A 34 -6.94 0.20 -4.48
CA THR A 34 -7.03 1.55 -5.04
C THR A 34 -5.80 2.34 -4.62
N VAL A 35 -5.14 3.02 -5.57
CA VAL A 35 -4.01 3.90 -5.28
C VAL A 35 -4.48 5.35 -5.44
N VAL A 36 -4.30 6.16 -4.40
CA VAL A 36 -4.64 7.58 -4.39
C VAL A 36 -3.38 8.39 -4.12
N GLU A 37 -3.12 9.39 -4.96
CA GLU A 37 -1.96 10.26 -4.83
C GLU A 37 -2.40 11.59 -4.18
N SER A 38 -1.70 12.00 -3.13
CA SER A 38 -1.96 13.27 -2.45
C SER A 38 -0.72 13.75 -1.71
N ASN A 39 -0.41 15.05 -1.82
CA ASN A 39 0.67 15.70 -1.08
C ASN A 39 2.06 15.02 -1.25
N GLY A 40 2.35 14.48 -2.43
CA GLY A 40 3.63 13.80 -2.71
C GLY A 40 3.74 12.38 -2.14
N CYS A 41 2.66 11.86 -1.57
CA CYS A 41 2.54 10.48 -1.11
C CYS A 41 1.50 9.72 -1.93
N SER A 42 1.76 8.44 -2.14
CA SER A 42 0.80 7.48 -2.67
C SER A 42 0.23 6.68 -1.51
N ARG A 43 -1.10 6.54 -1.51
CA ARG A 43 -1.84 5.73 -0.57
C ARG A 43 -2.48 4.56 -1.30
N ILE A 44 -2.06 3.36 -0.95
CA ILE A 44 -2.68 2.11 -1.40
C ILE A 44 -3.78 1.78 -0.40
N ILE A 45 -4.99 1.49 -0.86
CA ILE A 45 -6.16 1.22 -0.04
C ILE A 45 -6.77 -0.10 -0.49
N GLY A 46 -7.09 -0.97 0.46
CA GLY A 46 -7.64 -2.30 0.17
C GLY A 46 -8.11 -3.03 1.41
N SER A 47 -8.55 -4.27 1.23
CA SER A 47 -8.85 -5.14 2.38
C SER A 47 -7.57 -5.50 3.15
N PRO A 48 -7.65 -5.90 4.42
CA PRO A 48 -6.46 -6.28 5.20
C PRO A 48 -5.61 -7.40 4.58
N VAL A 49 -6.26 -8.34 3.87
CA VAL A 49 -5.57 -9.43 3.18
C VAL A 49 -4.79 -8.90 1.97
N GLU A 50 -5.41 -8.03 1.17
CA GLU A 50 -4.78 -7.39 0.01
C GLU A 50 -3.62 -6.49 0.44
N ILE A 51 -3.79 -5.71 1.50
CA ILE A 51 -2.76 -4.81 2.03
C ILE A 51 -1.57 -5.57 2.57
N LYS A 52 -1.79 -6.68 3.30
CA LYS A 52 -0.70 -7.54 3.76
C LYS A 52 0.09 -8.12 2.57
N ALA A 53 -0.62 -8.62 1.54
CA ALA A 53 0.02 -9.19 0.36
C ALA A 53 0.77 -8.14 -0.49
N ALA A 54 0.19 -6.94 -0.63
CA ALA A 54 0.82 -5.81 -1.31
C ALA A 54 2.07 -5.32 -0.55
N SER A 55 2.01 -5.25 0.78
CA SER A 55 3.16 -4.90 1.63
C SER A 55 4.31 -5.89 1.44
N ASP A 56 4.02 -7.20 1.46
CA ASP A 56 5.03 -8.24 1.23
C ASP A 56 5.63 -8.15 -0.18
N TYR A 57 4.81 -7.83 -1.18
CA TYR A 57 5.28 -7.62 -2.55
C TYR A 57 6.20 -6.39 -2.65
N LEU A 58 5.81 -5.26 -2.06
CA LEU A 58 6.61 -4.05 -2.03
C LEU A 58 7.99 -4.29 -1.39
N ALA A 59 8.01 -4.95 -0.23
CA ALA A 59 9.25 -5.29 0.46
C ALA A 59 10.20 -6.14 -0.40
N ARG A 60 9.66 -7.12 -1.16
CA ARG A 60 10.44 -7.94 -2.08
C ARG A 60 10.99 -7.18 -3.28
N ASN A 61 10.37 -6.06 -3.65
CA ASN A 61 10.84 -5.17 -4.72
C ASN A 61 11.69 -4.00 -4.18
N GLY A 62 12.12 -4.06 -2.91
CA GLY A 62 13.01 -3.06 -2.31
C GLY A 62 12.31 -1.82 -1.76
N VAL A 63 10.98 -1.82 -1.68
CA VAL A 63 10.20 -0.72 -1.12
C VAL A 63 9.91 -1.01 0.35
N ALA A 64 10.53 -0.24 1.25
CA ALA A 64 10.25 -0.33 2.68
C ALA A 64 8.88 0.28 2.98
N VAL A 65 8.03 -0.51 3.65
CA VAL A 65 6.73 -0.05 4.18
C VAL A 65 6.89 0.13 5.69
N THR A 66 6.79 1.35 6.18
CA THR A 66 6.94 1.73 7.61
C THR A 66 5.62 2.11 8.23
#